data_AF-A0A968DV27-F1
#
_entry.id   AF-A0A968DV27-F1
#
_cell.length_a   1.000
_cell.length_b   1.000
_cell.length_c   1.000
_cell.angle_alpha   90.00
_cell.angle_beta   90.00
_cell.angle_gamma   90.00
#
_symmetry.space_group_name_H-M   'P 1'
#
loop_
_entity.id
_entity.type
_entity.pdbx_description
1 polymer ?
#
loop_
_entity_poly.entity_id
_entity_poly.type
_entity_poly.pdbx_seq_one_letter_code
_entity_poly.pdbx_strand_id
1 'polypeptide(L)'
;MQRRVVITGMGSVTPIGNTVKDFWEGLLEGRNGIDHITHFDASNHTTTFGGEVKDFNVDGIIEPRDTRRFDLYTQYAIVAAHEAIKDSELDFDKTD
;
A
#
# COMPACT_ATOMS: atom_id res chain seq x y z
N MET A 1 17.89 -3.00 -30.95
CA MET A 1 16.91 -1.92 -30.65
C MET A 1 16.53 -2.01 -29.19
N GLN A 2 16.55 -0.90 -28.45
CA GLN A 2 15.98 -0.87 -27.09
C GLN A 2 14.48 -0.60 -27.18
N ARG A 3 13.69 -1.34 -26.39
CA ARG A 3 12.24 -1.14 -26.28
C ARG A 3 11.98 0.03 -25.34
N ARG A 4 11.02 0.89 -25.68
CA ARG A 4 10.54 1.94 -24.77
C ARG A 4 9.65 1.30 -23.72
N VAL A 5 9.83 1.72 -22.47
CA VAL A 5 9.03 1.27 -21.32
C VAL A 5 8.37 2.50 -20.71
N VAL A 6 7.10 2.37 -20.35
CA VAL A 6 6.30 3.43 -19.71
C VAL A 6 5.56 2.85 -18.50
N ILE A 7 5.11 3.72 -17.60
CA ILE A 7 4.26 3.34 -16.47
C ILE A 7 2.81 3.55 -16.87
N THR A 8 1.98 2.52 -16.76
CA THR A 8 0.56 2.55 -17.13
C THR A 8 -0.38 2.45 -15.93
N GLY A 9 0.10 1.98 -14.79
CA GLY A 9 -0.66 1.97 -13.55
C GLY A 9 0.23 2.03 -12.32
N MET A 10 -0.32 2.56 -11.23
CA MET A 10 0.35 2.71 -9.95
C MET A 10 -0.54 2.23 -8.81
N GLY A 11 0.08 1.82 -7.71
CA GLY A 11 -0.61 1.43 -6.50
C GLY A 11 0.19 1.79 -5.27
N SER A 12 -0.47 2.15 -4.18
CA SER A 12 0.17 2.76 -3.02
C SER A 12 -0.50 2.38 -1.70
N VAL A 13 0.29 1.96 -0.72
CA VAL A 13 -0.14 1.77 0.68
C VAL A 13 0.86 2.48 1.57
N THR A 14 0.43 3.57 2.22
CA THR A 14 1.33 4.49 2.93
C THR A 14 0.69 5.07 4.20
N PRO A 15 1.48 5.66 5.11
CA PRO A 15 0.96 6.31 6.31
C PRO A 15 0.07 7.54 6.07
N ILE A 16 0.03 8.07 4.83
CA ILE A 16 -0.77 9.24 4.47
C ILE A 16 -1.87 8.94 3.45
N GLY A 17 -2.03 7.67 3.05
CA GLY A 17 -3.06 7.23 2.10
C GLY A 17 -2.84 5.79 1.66
N ASN A 18 -3.94 5.04 1.54
CA ASN A 18 -3.95 3.61 1.16
C ASN A 18 -4.32 3.40 -0.33
N THR A 19 -4.34 4.48 -1.10
CA THR A 19 -4.51 4.51 -2.55
C THR A 19 -3.54 5.55 -3.13
N VAL A 20 -3.23 5.47 -4.43
CA VAL A 20 -2.43 6.47 -5.14
C VAL A 20 -3.06 7.86 -5.01
N LYS A 21 -4.40 7.93 -5.13
CA LYS A 21 -5.13 9.18 -5.02
C LYS A 21 -4.98 9.79 -3.62
N ASP A 22 -5.27 9.01 -2.57
CA ASP A 22 -5.21 9.52 -1.19
C ASP A 22 -3.78 9.88 -0.78
N PHE A 23 -2.81 9.08 -1.23
CA PHE A 23 -1.38 9.35 -1.03
C PHE A 23 -0.98 10.68 -1.68
N TRP A 24 -1.40 10.90 -2.93
CA TRP A 24 -1.08 12.13 -3.66
C TRP A 24 -1.74 13.37 -3.04
N GLU A 25 -3.02 13.27 -2.67
CA GLU A 25 -3.73 14.33 -1.95
C GLU A 25 -3.06 14.64 -0.61
N GLY A 26 -2.73 13.61 0.18
CA GLY A 26 -2.02 13.77 1.44
C GLY A 26 -0.64 14.42 1.28
N LEU A 27 0.08 14.10 0.21
CA LEU A 27 1.37 14.72 -0.10
C LEU A 27 1.22 16.22 -0.42
N LEU A 28 0.26 16.58 -1.26
CA LEU A 28 0.00 17.96 -1.65
C LEU A 28 -0.49 18.82 -0.47
N GLU A 29 -1.27 18.24 0.44
CA GLU A 29 -1.75 18.90 1.65
C GLU A 29 -0.69 19.03 2.75
N GLY A 30 0.45 18.34 2.61
CA GLY A 30 1.47 18.28 3.67
C GLY A 30 1.03 17.47 4.89
N ARG A 31 0.19 16.45 4.68
CA ARG A 31 -0.31 15.56 5.75
C ARG A 31 0.86 14.85 6.43
N ASN A 32 0.92 14.95 7.75
CA ASN A 32 1.91 14.22 8.55
C ASN A 32 1.41 12.80 8.84
N GLY A 33 2.10 11.80 8.31
CA GLY A 33 1.81 10.38 8.56
C GLY A 33 2.52 9.78 9.77
N ILE A 34 3.37 10.55 10.47
CA ILE A 34 4.12 10.09 11.63
C ILE A 34 3.30 10.26 12.90
N ASP A 35 3.22 9.20 13.69
CA ASP A 35 2.48 9.16 14.96
C ASP A 35 3.18 8.23 15.97
N HIS A 36 2.66 8.13 17.18
CA HIS A 36 3.10 7.12 18.13
C HIS A 36 2.84 5.70 17.59
N ILE A 37 3.79 4.81 17.80
CA ILE A 37 3.67 3.39 17.41
C ILE A 37 2.52 2.75 18.18
N THR A 38 1.61 2.09 17.47
CA THR A 38 0.44 1.40 18.04
C THR A 38 0.45 -0.11 17.80
N HIS A 39 1.28 -0.61 16.87
CA HIS A 39 1.36 -2.04 16.55
C HIS A 39 1.95 -2.87 17.70
N PHE A 40 2.72 -2.25 18.60
CA PHE A 40 3.30 -2.87 19.79
C PHE A 40 3.60 -1.84 20.88
N ASP A 41 3.90 -2.29 22.10
CA ASP A 41 4.34 -1.42 23.19
C ASP A 41 5.80 -0.96 22.98
N ALA A 42 5.95 0.27 22.49
CA ALA A 42 7.24 0.88 22.24
C ALA A 42 7.86 1.57 23.47
N SER A 43 7.24 1.55 24.66
CA SER A 43 7.66 2.35 25.83
C SER A 43 9.11 2.16 26.28
N ASN A 44 9.69 0.98 26.05
CA ASN A 44 11.08 0.64 26.40
C ASN A 44 12.09 0.92 25.27
N HIS A 45 11.67 1.53 24.17
CA HIS A 45 12.54 1.85 23.03
C HIS A 45 12.92 3.34 23.06
N THR A 46 14.10 3.67 22.52
CA THR A 46 14.53 5.08 22.39
C THR A 46 13.69 5.87 21.38
N THR A 47 13.06 5.17 20.43
CA THR A 47 12.16 5.75 19.43
C THR A 47 10.78 5.12 19.61
N THR A 48 9.75 5.95 19.79
CA THR A 48 8.37 5.52 20.10
C THR A 48 7.34 5.99 19.08
N PHE A 49 7.80 6.49 17.93
CA PHE A 49 6.98 7.02 16.84
C PHE A 49 7.43 6.43 15.50
N GLY A 50 6.51 6.39 14.54
CA GLY A 50 6.72 5.84 13.21
C GLY A 50 5.59 6.20 12.24
N GLY A 51 5.76 5.83 10.98
CA GLY A 51 4.72 5.94 9.97
C GLY A 51 4.00 4.60 9.82
N GLU A 52 3.02 4.34 10.67
CA GLU A 52 2.15 3.16 10.54
C GLU A 52 1.08 3.40 9.46
N VAL A 53 0.73 2.35 8.71
CA VAL A 53 -0.40 2.40 7.77
C VAL A 53 -1.69 2.43 8.60
N LYS A 54 -2.51 3.46 8.39
CA LYS A 54 -3.75 3.69 9.13
C LYS A 54 -4.93 3.09 8.37
N ASP A 55 -5.92 2.55 9.08
CA ASP A 55 -7.18 2.03 8.51
C ASP A 55 -6.98 1.03 7.35
N PHE A 56 -5.97 0.16 7.47
CA PHE A 56 -5.64 -0.83 6.44
C PHE A 56 -6.73 -1.92 6.32
N ASN A 57 -7.23 -2.15 5.11
CA ASN A 57 -8.23 -3.18 4.82
C ASN A 57 -7.80 -4.05 3.62
N VAL A 58 -8.05 -5.35 3.72
CA VAL A 58 -7.75 -6.39 2.72
C VAL A 58 -9.00 -7.06 2.17
N ASP A 59 -10.19 -6.68 2.66
CA ASP A 59 -11.48 -7.26 2.30
C ASP A 59 -11.72 -7.19 0.79
N GLY A 60 -12.11 -8.34 0.22
CA GLY A 60 -12.36 -8.47 -1.22
C GLY A 60 -11.10 -8.49 -2.10
N ILE A 61 -9.90 -8.32 -1.52
CA ILE A 61 -8.62 -8.40 -2.22
C ILE A 61 -7.87 -9.69 -1.84
N ILE A 62 -7.85 -10.02 -0.54
CA ILE A 62 -7.19 -11.23 -0.03
C ILE A 62 -8.24 -12.13 0.64
N GLU A 63 -8.23 -13.42 0.32
CA GLU A 63 -9.12 -14.37 0.97
C GLU A 63 -8.85 -14.45 2.49
N PRO A 64 -9.87 -14.51 3.35
CA PRO A 64 -9.70 -14.51 4.81
C PRO A 64 -8.80 -15.61 5.38
N ARG A 65 -8.64 -16.72 4.64
CA ARG A 65 -7.73 -17.80 5.02
C ARG A 65 -6.27 -17.39 4.84
N ASP A 66 -5.96 -16.63 3.80
CA ASP A 66 -4.61 -16.25 3.45
C ASP A 66 -4.17 -14.96 4.16
N THR A 67 -5.10 -14.09 4.57
CA THR A 67 -4.79 -12.92 5.43
C THR A 67 -4.12 -13.32 6.75
N ARG A 68 -4.43 -14.51 7.30
CA ARG A 68 -3.78 -15.03 8.50
C ARG A 68 -2.42 -15.69 8.23
N ARG A 69 -2.13 -16.06 6.99
CA ARG A 69 -0.91 -16.76 6.58
C ARG A 69 0.16 -15.81 6.08
N PHE A 70 -0.26 -14.71 5.45
CA PHE A 70 0.63 -13.69 4.94
C PHE A 70 1.06 -12.73 6.04
N ASP A 71 2.35 -12.44 6.09
CA ASP A 71 2.85 -11.31 6.88
C ASP A 71 2.23 -10.01 6.37
N LEU A 72 2.15 -9.02 7.25
CA LEU A 72 1.57 -7.71 6.95
C LEU A 72 2.25 -7.03 5.75
N TYR A 73 3.58 -7.18 5.58
CA TYR A 73 4.25 -6.61 4.41
C TYR A 73 3.75 -7.22 3.09
N THR A 74 3.42 -8.52 3.10
CA THR A 74 2.90 -9.23 1.91
C THR A 74 1.49 -8.74 1.60
N GLN A 75 0.68 -8.51 2.64
CA GLN A 75 -0.66 -7.96 2.46
C GLN A 75 -0.61 -6.55 1.85
N TYR A 76 0.28 -5.68 2.33
CA TYR A 76 0.51 -4.35 1.73
C TYR A 76 0.91 -4.45 0.25
N ALA A 77 1.85 -5.34 -0.06
CA ALA A 77 2.32 -5.54 -1.42
C ALA A 77 1.19 -6.03 -2.36
N ILE A 78 0.34 -6.96 -1.89
CA ILE A 78 -0.80 -7.46 -2.67
C ILE A 78 -1.83 -6.34 -2.91
N VAL A 79 -2.18 -5.56 -1.88
CA VAL A 79 -3.16 -4.46 -2.01
C VAL A 79 -2.65 -3.39 -2.97
N ALA A 80 -1.38 -2.96 -2.83
CA ALA A 80 -0.77 -2.01 -3.76
C ALA A 80 -0.70 -2.56 -5.19
N ALA A 81 -0.30 -3.83 -5.38
CA ALA A 81 -0.25 -4.44 -6.70
C ALA A 81 -1.65 -4.56 -7.33
N HIS A 82 -2.68 -4.89 -6.53
CA HIS A 82 -4.06 -4.95 -6.97
C HIS A 82 -4.56 -3.59 -7.47
N GLU A 83 -4.25 -2.51 -6.74
CA GLU A 83 -4.55 -1.14 -7.19
C GLU A 83 -3.83 -0.83 -8.51
N ALA A 84 -2.54 -1.12 -8.63
CA ALA A 84 -1.75 -0.85 -9.83
C ALA A 84 -2.26 -1.58 -11.07
N ILE A 85 -2.65 -2.86 -10.92
CA ILE A 85 -3.24 -3.64 -12.00
C ILE A 85 -4.56 -3.01 -12.44
N LYS A 86 -5.41 -2.64 -11.48
CA LYS A 86 -6.70 -2.02 -11.78
C LYS A 86 -6.54 -0.66 -12.46
N ASP A 87 -5.64 0.18 -11.97
CA ASP A 87 -5.30 1.50 -12.53
C ASP A 87 -4.74 1.38 -13.96
N SER A 88 -3.99 0.31 -14.24
CA SER A 88 -3.44 0.05 -15.57
C SER A 88 -4.45 -0.40 -16.63
N GLU A 89 -5.66 -0.79 -16.20
CA GLU A 89 -6.70 -1.40 -17.04
C GLU A 89 -6.19 -2.57 -17.89
N LEU A 90 -5.15 -3.27 -17.40
CA LEU A 90 -4.51 -4.35 -18.15
C LEU A 90 -5.42 -5.57 -18.26
N ASP A 91 -5.66 -5.99 -19.49
CA ASP A 91 -6.38 -7.23 -19.80
C ASP A 91 -5.37 -8.37 -19.98
N PHE A 92 -5.24 -9.22 -18.95
CA PHE A 92 -4.27 -10.32 -18.96
C PHE A 92 -4.52 -11.37 -20.04
N ASP A 93 -5.76 -11.48 -20.55
CA ASP A 93 -6.07 -12.43 -21.63
C ASP A 93 -5.59 -11.91 -23.00
N LYS A 94 -5.28 -10.62 -23.10
CA LYS A 94 -4.81 -9.95 -24.33
C LYS A 94 -3.34 -9.56 -24.29
N THR A 95 -2.64 -9.89 -23.21
CA THR A 95 -1.19 -9.70 -23.09
C THR A 95 -0.44 -10.94 -23.56
N ASP A 96 0.52 -10.76 -24.47
CA ASP A 96 1.43 -11.80 -25.01
C ASP A 96 2.47 -12.29 -23.97
#